data_AF-A0A524GVZ4-F1
#
_entry.id   AF-A0A524GVZ4-F1
#
_cell.length_a   1.000
_cell.length_b   1.000
_cell.length_c   1.000
_cell.angle_alpha   90.00
_cell.angle_beta   90.00
_cell.angle_gamma   90.00
#
_symmetry.space_group_name_H-M   'P 1'
#
loop_
_entity.id
_entity.type
_entity.pdbx_description
1 polymer ?
#
loop_
_entity_poly.entity_id
_entity_poly.type
_entity_poly.pdbx_seq_one_letter_code
_entity_poly.pdbx_strand_id
1 'polypeptide(L)'
;MDWLSVVPPVVAIVVVLWRKEVIVALLLAIFSAELLQMSFTWSAPGPATLNTIERIVGVFNSPDNARLLIFSLMIGALLAFIRVSGGVAAMVESLINRGIARSGRSAALLTSGVGLVVFVESNLSVLTAGILSRGLFDKYGLSRAKLAYII
;
A
#
# COMPACT_ATOMS: atom_id res chain seq x y z
N MET A 1 30.04 -15.86 9.46
CA MET A 1 29.15 -16.18 8.29
C MET A 1 28.11 -15.07 8.08
N ASP A 2 28.35 -13.88 8.65
CA ASP A 2 27.27 -12.91 8.93
C ASP A 2 26.97 -11.98 7.75
N TRP A 3 27.92 -11.85 6.81
CA TRP A 3 27.74 -11.04 5.61
C TRP A 3 26.74 -11.65 4.61
N LEU A 4 26.56 -12.98 4.64
CA LEU A 4 25.61 -13.68 3.77
C LEU A 4 24.14 -13.36 4.13
N SER A 5 23.87 -12.93 5.36
CA SER A 5 22.52 -12.52 5.81
C SER A 5 22.02 -11.26 5.10
N VAL A 6 22.89 -10.51 4.42
CA VAL A 6 22.56 -9.31 3.64
C VAL A 6 22.09 -9.67 2.22
N VAL A 7 22.30 -10.90 1.78
CA VAL A 7 21.92 -11.33 0.42
C VAL A 7 20.41 -11.21 0.16
N PRO A 8 19.49 -11.71 1.03
CA PRO A 8 18.05 -11.56 0.80
C PRO A 8 17.57 -10.12 0.61
N PRO A 9 17.91 -9.14 1.48
CA PRO A 9 17.47 -7.75 1.27
C PRO A 9 18.12 -7.11 0.03
N VAL A 10 19.37 -7.45 -0.31
CA VAL A 10 20.00 -6.95 -1.54
C VAL A 10 19.28 -7.50 -2.78
N VAL A 11 18.95 -8.78 -2.81
CA VAL A 11 18.15 -9.39 -3.88
C VAL A 11 16.81 -8.68 -4.01
N ALA A 12 16.13 -8.41 -2.89
CA ALA A 12 14.87 -7.66 -2.90
C ALA A 12 15.03 -6.30 -3.59
N ILE A 13 16.01 -5.49 -3.16
CA ILE A 13 16.22 -4.14 -3.70
C ILE A 13 16.56 -4.18 -5.18
N VAL A 14 17.49 -5.03 -5.59
CA VAL A 14 17.93 -5.14 -6.98
C VAL A 14 16.77 -5.56 -7.89
N VAL A 15 15.99 -6.57 -7.49
CA VAL A 15 14.85 -7.04 -8.27
C VAL A 15 13.76 -5.98 -8.35
N VAL A 16 13.46 -5.27 -7.25
CA VAL A 16 12.46 -4.19 -7.25
C VAL A 16 12.87 -3.07 -8.19
N LEU A 17 14.14 -2.67 -8.21
CA LEU A 17 14.61 -1.59 -9.08
C LEU A 17 14.63 -2.01 -10.55
N TRP A 18 14.95 -3.27 -10.83
CA TRP A 18 15.03 -3.77 -12.20
C TRP A 18 13.65 -4.09 -12.81
N ARG A 19 12.82 -4.85 -12.09
CA ARG A 19 11.51 -5.31 -12.58
C ARG A 19 10.37 -4.36 -12.25
N LYS A 20 10.54 -3.48 -11.26
CA LYS A 20 9.47 -2.62 -10.71
C LYS A 20 8.29 -3.43 -10.15
N GLU A 21 8.53 -4.70 -9.79
CA GLU A 21 7.54 -5.63 -9.27
C GLU A 21 7.87 -6.01 -7.83
N VAL A 22 7.15 -5.41 -6.87
CA VAL A 22 7.42 -5.60 -5.43
C VAL A 22 7.18 -7.04 -4.98
N ILE A 23 6.11 -7.67 -5.48
CA ILE A 23 5.74 -9.03 -5.07
C ILE A 23 6.83 -10.04 -5.48
N VAL A 24 7.32 -9.94 -6.72
CA VAL A 24 8.37 -10.82 -7.23
C VAL A 24 9.68 -10.62 -6.46
N ALA A 25 10.03 -9.37 -6.14
CA ALA A 25 11.22 -9.08 -5.34
C ALA A 25 11.16 -9.70 -3.94
N LEU A 26 10.02 -9.59 -3.25
CA LEU A 26 9.84 -10.19 -1.93
C LEU A 26 9.89 -11.71 -1.97
N LEU A 27 9.25 -12.34 -2.97
CA LEU A 27 9.31 -13.80 -3.15
C LEU A 27 10.75 -14.29 -3.37
N LEU A 28 11.50 -13.62 -4.25
CA LEU A 28 12.90 -13.98 -4.51
C LEU A 28 13.81 -13.75 -3.31
N ALA A 29 13.51 -12.76 -2.47
CA ALA A 29 14.24 -12.52 -1.23
C ALA A 29 14.02 -13.66 -0.22
N ILE A 30 12.77 -14.08 0.01
CA ILE A 30 12.47 -15.21 0.92
C ILE A 30 13.09 -16.50 0.38
N PHE A 31 12.96 -16.76 -0.92
CA PHE A 31 13.59 -17.91 -1.56
C PHE A 31 15.11 -17.92 -1.40
N SER A 32 15.75 -16.75 -1.56
CA SER A 32 17.19 -16.59 -1.33
C SER A 32 17.56 -16.86 0.14
N ALA A 33 16.72 -16.44 1.09
CA ALA A 33 16.93 -16.70 2.52
C ALA A 33 16.84 -18.20 2.88
N GLU A 34 15.89 -18.93 2.28
CA GLU A 34 15.77 -20.38 2.47
C GLU A 34 16.95 -21.14 1.83
N LEU A 35 17.38 -20.74 0.63
CA LEU A 35 18.57 -21.31 -0.01
C LEU A 35 19.85 -21.13 0.83
N LEU A 36 19.99 -19.98 1.50
CA LEU A 36 21.11 -19.69 2.38
C LEU A 36 21.10 -20.57 3.64
N GLN A 37 19.92 -20.84 4.22
CA GLN A 37 19.79 -21.75 5.36
C GLN A 37 20.24 -23.18 5.01
N MET A 38 20.08 -23.60 3.74
CA MET A 38 20.48 -24.92 3.24
C MET A 38 21.94 -25.00 2.74
N SER A 39 22.75 -23.97 3.01
CA SER A 39 24.18 -23.92 2.66
C SER A 39 24.47 -24.14 1.16
N PHE A 40 23.56 -23.76 0.26
CA PHE A 40 23.72 -23.92 -1.21
C PHE A 40 24.03 -25.35 -1.68
N THR A 41 23.41 -26.36 -1.07
CA THR A 41 23.55 -27.74 -1.56
C THR A 41 22.88 -27.89 -2.95
N TRP A 42 23.44 -28.69 -3.86
CA TRP A 42 22.91 -28.88 -5.22
C TRP A 42 21.47 -29.44 -5.27
N SER A 43 21.06 -30.16 -4.22
CA SER A 43 19.69 -30.67 -4.03
C SER A 43 18.73 -29.66 -3.38
N ALA A 44 19.22 -28.48 -2.95
CA ALA A 44 18.46 -27.48 -2.19
C ALA A 44 17.35 -26.73 -2.96
N PRO A 45 17.37 -26.55 -4.30
CA PRO A 45 16.34 -25.74 -4.97
C PRO A 45 14.91 -26.30 -4.82
N GLY A 46 14.75 -27.62 -4.86
CA GLY A 46 13.45 -28.27 -4.66
C GLY A 46 12.91 -28.02 -3.24
N PRO A 47 13.62 -28.46 -2.19
CA PRO A 47 13.24 -28.22 -0.79
C PRO A 47 13.09 -26.73 -0.43
N ALA A 48 13.92 -25.84 -1.00
CA ALA A 48 13.84 -24.41 -0.72
C ALA A 48 12.53 -23.78 -1.22
N THR A 49 11.96 -24.26 -2.33
CA THR A 49 10.65 -23.77 -2.79
C THR A 49 9.52 -24.19 -1.84
N LEU A 50 9.53 -25.43 -1.36
CA LEU A 50 8.59 -25.91 -0.35
C LEU A 50 8.73 -25.11 0.95
N ASN A 51 9.95 -24.93 1.44
CA ASN A 51 10.21 -24.13 2.64
C ASN A 51 9.81 -22.67 2.49
N THR A 52 9.94 -22.09 1.29
CA THR A 52 9.48 -20.72 1.03
C THR A 52 7.97 -20.62 1.21
N ILE A 53 7.21 -21.60 0.70
CA ILE A 53 5.75 -21.67 0.89
C ILE A 53 5.42 -21.88 2.37
N GLU A 54 6.10 -22.81 3.05
CA GLU A 54 5.91 -23.06 4.48
C GLU A 54 6.23 -21.82 5.32
N ARG A 55 7.24 -21.04 4.96
CA ARG A 55 7.59 -19.78 5.64
C ARG A 55 6.48 -18.75 5.51
N ILE A 56 5.89 -18.62 4.31
CA ILE A 56 4.76 -17.72 4.05
C ILE A 56 3.54 -18.15 4.87
N VAL A 57 3.22 -19.45 4.87
CA VAL A 57 2.11 -20.00 5.67
C VAL A 57 2.40 -19.87 7.17
N GLY A 58 3.65 -20.03 7.58
CA GLY A 58 4.10 -19.92 8.96
C GLY A 58 3.89 -18.54 9.58
N VAL A 59 3.74 -17.48 8.77
CA VAL A 59 3.38 -16.14 9.25
C VAL A 59 2.04 -16.17 10.00
N PHE A 60 1.09 -17.00 9.58
CA PHE A 60 -0.23 -17.12 10.21
C PHE A 60 -0.19 -17.85 11.56
N ASN A 61 0.88 -18.61 11.86
CA ASN A 61 1.02 -19.30 13.14
C ASN A 61 1.36 -18.33 14.28
N SER A 62 1.96 -17.17 13.98
CA SER A 62 2.23 -16.13 14.98
C SER A 62 0.96 -15.33 15.27
N PRO A 63 0.46 -15.33 16.51
CA PRO A 63 -0.75 -14.58 16.87
C PRO A 63 -0.63 -13.09 16.53
N ASP A 64 0.56 -12.50 16.69
CA ASP A 64 0.77 -11.07 16.45
C ASP A 64 0.76 -10.74 14.95
N ASN A 65 1.41 -11.56 14.12
CA ASN A 65 1.37 -11.39 12.67
C ASN A 65 -0.05 -11.61 12.12
N ALA A 66 -0.75 -12.63 12.61
CA ALA A 66 -2.13 -12.90 12.20
C ALA A 66 -3.08 -11.75 12.59
N ARG A 67 -2.92 -11.17 13.79
CA ARG A 67 -3.66 -9.97 14.21
C ARG A 67 -3.38 -8.78 13.30
N LEU A 68 -2.11 -8.55 12.93
CA LEU A 68 -1.74 -7.47 12.00
C LEU A 68 -2.38 -7.67 10.63
N LEU A 69 -2.34 -8.89 10.07
CA LEU A 69 -2.97 -9.19 8.79
C LEU A 69 -4.48 -8.96 8.80
N ILE A 70 -5.17 -9.43 9.85
CA ILE A 70 -6.62 -9.22 10.01
C ILE A 70 -6.93 -7.73 10.18
N PHE A 71 -6.16 -7.01 10.98
CA PHE A 71 -6.33 -5.57 11.20
C PHE A 71 -6.17 -4.78 9.89
N SER A 72 -5.12 -5.06 9.12
CA SER A 72 -4.91 -4.44 7.80
C SER A 72 -6.06 -4.76 6.83
N LEU A 73 -6.54 -6.01 6.82
CA LEU A 73 -7.69 -6.40 6.00
C LEU A 73 -8.97 -5.64 6.40
N MET A 74 -9.23 -5.52 7.70
CA MET A 74 -10.39 -4.80 8.23
C MET A 74 -10.36 -3.32 7.86
N ILE A 75 -9.19 -2.66 7.97
CA ILE A 75 -9.02 -1.27 7.53
C ILE A 75 -9.30 -1.16 6.03
N GLY A 76 -8.72 -2.05 5.22
CA GLY A 76 -8.97 -2.07 3.77
C GLY A 76 -10.45 -2.23 3.44
N ALA A 77 -11.16 -3.12 4.14
CA ALA A 77 -12.60 -3.33 3.98
C ALA A 77 -13.44 -2.11 4.41
N LEU A 78 -13.12 -1.50 5.55
CA LEU A 78 -13.78 -0.28 6.02
C LEU A 78 -13.60 0.87 5.02
N LEU A 79 -12.39 1.04 4.49
CA LEU A 79 -12.09 2.08 3.51
C LEU A 79 -12.79 1.82 2.17
N ALA A 80 -12.82 0.57 1.71
CA ALA A 80 -13.61 0.18 0.54
C ALA A 80 -15.10 0.46 0.73
N PHE A 81 -15.64 0.15 1.91
CA PHE A 81 -17.03 0.43 2.27
C PHE A 81 -17.34 1.94 2.26
N ILE A 82 -16.49 2.75 2.88
CA ILE A 82 -16.62 4.23 2.89
C ILE A 82 -16.55 4.81 1.46
N ARG A 83 -15.72 4.23 0.60
CA ARG A 83 -15.59 4.63 -0.80
C ARG A 83 -16.83 4.26 -1.64
N VAL A 84 -17.32 3.02 -1.51
CA VAL A 84 -18.45 2.51 -2.31
C VAL A 84 -19.79 3.08 -1.85
N SER A 85 -19.97 3.28 -0.55
CA SER A 85 -21.18 3.90 0.02
C SER A 85 -21.39 5.36 -0.41
N GLY A 86 -20.39 5.98 -1.05
CA GLY A 86 -20.43 7.40 -1.38
C GLY A 86 -20.37 8.31 -0.15
N GLY A 87 -20.08 7.77 1.05
CA GLY A 87 -20.06 8.52 2.30
C GLY A 87 -19.09 9.70 2.27
N VAL A 88 -17.91 9.53 1.65
CA VAL A 88 -16.96 10.63 1.45
C VAL A 88 -17.54 11.70 0.53
N ALA A 89 -18.15 11.32 -0.59
CA ALA A 89 -18.73 12.27 -1.53
C ALA A 89 -19.91 13.04 -0.92
N ALA A 90 -20.81 12.35 -0.20
CA ALA A 90 -21.95 12.94 0.48
C ALA A 90 -21.53 13.86 1.64
N MET A 91 -20.51 13.47 2.41
CA MET A 91 -19.93 14.33 3.46
C MET A 91 -19.34 15.61 2.87
N VAL A 92 -18.64 15.51 1.74
CA VAL A 92 -18.09 16.66 1.02
C VAL A 92 -19.20 17.56 0.48
N GLU A 93 -20.22 17.00 -0.16
CA GLU A 93 -21.39 17.75 -0.67
C GLU A 93 -22.14 18.47 0.46
N SER A 94 -22.34 17.80 1.61
CA SER A 94 -22.99 18.38 2.79
C SER A 94 -22.19 19.54 3.41
N LEU A 95 -20.86 19.43 3.45
CA LEU A 95 -19.97 20.50 3.91
C LEU A 95 -19.95 21.71 2.96
N ILE A 96 -20.06 21.47 1.65
CA ILE A 96 -20.22 22.52 0.64
C ILE A 96 -21.57 23.23 0.83
N ASN A 97 -22.66 22.47 0.96
CA ASN A 97 -24.01 23.01 1.11
C ASN A 97 -24.23 23.79 2.42
N ARG A 98 -23.49 23.47 3.49
CA ARG A 98 -23.48 24.25 4.74
C ARG A 98 -22.71 25.57 4.65
N GLY A 99 -22.17 25.93 3.48
CA GLY A 99 -21.49 27.20 3.25
C GLY A 99 -20.10 27.31 3.89
N ILE A 100 -19.55 26.17 4.36
CA ILE A 100 -18.20 26.08 4.95
C ILE A 100 -17.15 26.07 3.82
N ALA A 101 -17.47 25.46 2.68
CA ALA A 101 -16.61 25.46 1.50
C ALA A 101 -17.08 26.48 0.45
N ARG A 102 -16.79 27.77 0.66
CA ARG A 102 -17.20 28.87 -0.25
C ARG A 102 -16.40 28.94 -1.56
N SER A 103 -15.35 28.13 -1.73
CA SER A 103 -14.42 28.16 -2.86
C SER A 103 -13.85 26.77 -3.17
N GLY A 104 -13.51 26.50 -4.43
CA GLY A 104 -12.83 25.27 -4.86
C GLY A 104 -11.56 24.96 -4.07
N ARG A 105 -10.84 26.00 -3.60
CA ARG A 105 -9.69 25.84 -2.71
C ARG A 105 -10.08 25.36 -1.30
N SER A 106 -11.19 25.83 -0.76
CA SER A 106 -11.67 25.38 0.56
C SER A 106 -12.23 23.96 0.54
N ALA A 107 -12.89 23.56 -0.55
CA ALA A 107 -13.31 22.19 -0.76
C ALA A 107 -12.10 21.25 -0.87
N ALA A 108 -11.04 21.66 -1.59
CA ALA A 108 -9.76 20.93 -1.70
C ALA A 108 -9.11 20.73 -0.33
N LEU A 109 -9.04 21.79 0.47
CA LEU A 109 -8.41 21.75 1.79
C LEU A 109 -9.18 20.88 2.78
N LEU A 110 -10.52 20.89 2.74
CA LEU A 110 -11.34 20.01 3.57
C LEU A 110 -11.23 18.55 3.15
N THR A 111 -11.18 18.26 1.84
CA THR A 111 -10.98 16.90 1.33
C THR A 111 -9.57 16.37 1.61
N SER A 112 -8.55 17.21 1.47
CA SER A 112 -7.20 16.90 1.93
C SER A 112 -7.14 16.68 3.43
N GLY A 113 -7.84 17.48 4.24
CA GLY A 113 -7.92 17.31 5.69
C GLY A 113 -8.58 16.00 6.10
N VAL A 114 -9.69 15.61 5.46
CA VAL A 114 -10.32 14.30 5.66
C VAL A 114 -9.39 13.18 5.21
N GLY A 115 -8.68 13.32 4.08
CA GLY A 115 -7.65 12.35 3.65
C GLY A 115 -6.48 12.23 4.62
N LEU A 116 -6.15 13.29 5.35
CA LEU A 116 -5.10 13.34 6.38
C LEU A 116 -5.58 12.74 7.71
N VAL A 117 -6.87 12.86 8.04
CA VAL A 117 -7.48 12.19 9.21
C VAL A 117 -7.74 10.71 8.93
N VAL A 118 -8.10 10.36 7.70
CA VAL A 118 -8.27 8.99 7.20
C VAL A 118 -6.92 8.38 6.75
N PHE A 119 -5.80 8.97 7.17
CA PHE A 119 -4.44 8.48 6.96
C PHE A 119 -4.14 7.27 7.86
N VAL A 120 -5.03 6.28 7.79
CA VAL A 120 -4.92 5.00 8.51
C VAL A 120 -3.86 4.13 7.84
N GLU A 121 -3.63 4.29 6.53
CA GLU A 121 -2.62 3.54 5.77
C GLU A 121 -1.98 4.41 4.68
N SER A 122 -0.64 4.49 4.67
CA SER A 122 0.14 5.39 3.79
C SER A 122 -0.17 5.23 2.30
N ASN A 123 -0.50 4.02 1.86
CA ASN A 123 -0.87 3.74 0.46
C ASN A 123 -2.29 4.22 0.12
N LEU A 124 -3.24 4.09 1.05
CA LEU A 124 -4.63 4.51 0.84
C LEU A 124 -4.80 6.02 0.92
N SER A 125 -3.97 6.70 1.70
CA SER A 125 -3.93 8.16 1.73
C SER A 125 -3.57 8.76 0.39
N VAL A 126 -2.56 8.21 -0.30
CA VAL A 126 -2.13 8.66 -1.64
C VAL A 126 -3.22 8.38 -2.67
N LEU A 127 -3.85 7.20 -2.62
CA LEU A 127 -4.97 6.86 -3.51
C LEU A 127 -6.19 7.77 -3.29
N THR A 128 -6.56 8.01 -2.03
CA THR A 128 -7.70 8.86 -1.66
C THR A 128 -7.44 10.31 -2.04
N ALA A 129 -6.24 10.83 -1.75
CA ALA A 129 -5.81 12.15 -2.18
C ALA A 129 -5.86 12.29 -3.70
N GLY A 130 -5.37 11.30 -4.45
CA GLY A 130 -5.41 11.31 -5.92
C GLY A 130 -6.82 11.29 -6.51
N ILE A 131 -7.74 10.50 -5.95
CA ILE A 131 -9.15 10.44 -6.39
C ILE A 131 -9.87 11.77 -6.12
N LEU A 132 -9.70 12.32 -4.91
CA LEU A 132 -10.33 13.57 -4.49
C LEU A 132 -9.81 14.77 -5.28
N SER A 133 -8.49 14.88 -5.41
CA SER A 133 -7.86 15.98 -6.15
C SER A 133 -8.18 15.92 -7.65
N ARG A 134 -8.31 14.72 -8.23
CA ARG A 134 -8.81 14.55 -9.61
C ARG A 134 -10.24 15.04 -9.79
N GLY A 135 -11.16 14.66 -8.90
CA GLY A 135 -12.56 15.11 -8.97
C GLY A 135 -12.71 16.64 -8.84
N LEU A 136 -11.85 17.25 -8.04
CA LEU A 136 -11.81 18.71 -7.90
C LEU A 136 -11.20 19.40 -9.13
N PHE A 137 -10.09 18.90 -9.66
CA PHE A 137 -9.42 19.50 -10.82
C PHE A 137 -10.28 19.41 -12.07
N ASP A 138 -10.95 18.27 -12.30
CA ASP A 138 -11.90 18.11 -13.42
C ASP A 138 -13.11 19.07 -13.25
N LYS A 139 -13.63 19.29 -12.02
CA LYS A 139 -14.73 20.25 -11.76
C LYS A 139 -14.35 21.72 -12.04
N TYR A 140 -13.10 22.09 -11.83
CA TYR A 140 -12.61 23.46 -12.05
C TYR A 140 -11.84 23.65 -13.38
N GLY A 141 -11.82 22.65 -14.26
CA GLY A 141 -11.16 22.73 -15.57
C GLY A 141 -9.64 22.92 -15.48
N LEU A 142 -9.02 22.45 -14.39
CA LEU A 142 -7.59 22.65 -14.14
C LEU A 142 -6.75 21.56 -14.83
N SER A 143 -5.56 21.96 -15.30
CA SER A 143 -4.62 21.09 -16.02
C SER A 143 -4.24 19.83 -15.22
N ARG A 144 -4.34 18.67 -15.88
CA ARG A 144 -3.93 17.37 -15.35
C ARG A 144 -2.43 17.28 -15.05
N ALA A 145 -1.60 18.05 -15.76
CA ALA A 145 -0.17 18.13 -15.48
C ALA A 145 0.11 18.77 -14.11
N LYS A 146 -0.73 19.74 -13.71
CA LYS A 146 -0.61 20.40 -12.40
C LYS A 146 -1.13 19.51 -11.27
N LEU A 147 -2.10 18.65 -11.55
CA LEU A 147 -2.55 17.60 -10.63
C LEU A 147 -1.42 16.59 -10.35
N ALA A 148 -0.75 16.11 -11.40
CA ALA A 148 0.35 15.15 -11.28
C ALA A 148 1.60 15.70 -10.56
N TYR A 149 1.77 17.02 -10.49
CA TYR A 149 2.86 17.65 -9.74
C TYR A 149 2.57 17.74 -8.22
N ILE A 150 1.30 17.72 -7.82
CA ILE A 150 0.87 17.96 -6.43
C ILE A 150 0.72 16.65 -5.63
N ILE A 151 0.48 15.53 -6.31
CA ILE A 151 0.26 14.21 -5.71
C ILE A 151 1.59 13.46 -5.64
#